data_AF-A0A0J5S2R7-F1
#
_entry.id   AF-A0A0J5S2R7-F1
#
_cell.length_a   1.000
_cell.length_b   1.000
_cell.length_c   1.000
_cell.angle_alpha   90.00
_cell.angle_beta   90.00
_cell.angle_gamma   90.00
#
_symmetry.space_group_name_H-M   'P 1'
#
loop_
_entity.id
_entity.type
_entity.pdbx_description
1 polymer ?
#
loop_
_entity_poly.entity_id
_entity_poly.type
_entity_poly.pdbx_seq_one_letter_code
_entity_poly.pdbx_strand_id
1 'polypeptide(L)'
;MFFQYGFPEKKGINRYIQAGKKWVKGDPIDVFSGQVVEQRTDFSLGQTIELAFVRTWARTKESDRTHGLCGQYWVDNFSEYAEISQHGQHIRIATQEGTYLRFGLPVGTLQSFNPDHPQYTLIRESSALVLYNRDTGLRKIFASLTSQTAPDIALGYPALTDGIFPICYWQDEFENRVEFGC
;
A
#
# COMPACT_ATOMS: atom_id res chain seq x y z
N MET A 1 -14.39 -11.62 -47.15
CA MET A 1 -13.20 -11.98 -46.36
C MET A 1 -13.33 -11.27 -45.03
N PHE A 2 -13.72 -12.00 -43.97
CA PHE A 2 -13.93 -11.44 -42.64
C PHE A 2 -12.75 -11.83 -41.75
N PHE A 3 -12.07 -10.85 -41.16
CA PHE A 3 -11.01 -11.10 -40.18
C PHE A 3 -11.66 -11.31 -38.81
N GLN A 4 -11.63 -12.55 -38.32
CA GLN A 4 -12.04 -12.91 -36.97
C GLN A 4 -10.82 -12.73 -36.05
N TYR A 5 -10.76 -11.63 -35.31
CA TYR A 5 -9.84 -11.49 -34.18
C TYR A 5 -10.35 -12.35 -33.01
N GLY A 6 -9.97 -13.62 -33.01
CA GLY A 6 -10.16 -14.51 -31.87
C GLY A 6 -9.16 -14.18 -30.77
N PHE A 7 -9.64 -13.67 -29.64
CA PHE A 7 -8.85 -13.69 -28.41
C PHE A 7 -8.52 -15.15 -28.09
N PRO A 8 -7.24 -15.54 -27.93
CA PRO A 8 -6.92 -16.88 -27.49
C PRO A 8 -7.48 -17.08 -26.08
N GLU A 9 -8.37 -18.05 -25.97
CA GLU A 9 -8.99 -18.57 -24.77
C GLU A 9 -7.91 -18.89 -23.73
N LYS A 10 -7.69 -17.98 -22.76
CA LYS A 10 -6.80 -18.25 -21.64
C LYS A 10 -7.50 -19.27 -20.73
N LYS A 11 -7.26 -20.55 -21.01
CA LYS A 11 -7.48 -21.67 -20.07
C LYS A 11 -7.03 -21.24 -18.69
N GLY A 12 -7.92 -21.31 -17.70
CA GLY A 12 -7.68 -20.87 -16.34
C GLY A 12 -6.39 -21.43 -15.78
N ILE A 13 -5.34 -20.60 -15.78
CA ILE A 13 -4.06 -20.90 -15.18
C ILE A 13 -4.24 -20.66 -13.67
N ASN A 14 -4.38 -21.77 -12.93
CA ASN A 14 -4.19 -21.89 -11.47
C ASN A 14 -4.75 -20.74 -10.60
N ARG A 15 -6.05 -20.82 -10.25
CA ARG A 15 -6.74 -19.94 -9.28
C ARG A 15 -6.30 -20.11 -7.81
N TYR A 16 -5.20 -20.80 -7.54
CA TYR A 16 -4.55 -20.87 -6.24
C TYR A 16 -3.06 -20.66 -6.44
N ILE A 17 -2.60 -19.44 -6.25
CA ILE A 17 -1.20 -19.18 -5.95
C ILE A 17 -1.18 -19.01 -4.43
N GLN A 18 -0.54 -19.95 -3.73
CA GLN A 18 -0.23 -19.76 -2.31
C GLN A 18 0.44 -18.40 -2.17
N ALA A 19 -0.09 -17.62 -1.24
CA ALA A 19 0.27 -16.26 -0.87
C ALA A 19 1.68 -15.86 -1.31
N GLY A 20 1.79 -14.69 -1.95
CA GLY A 20 3.05 -13.98 -2.09
C GLY A 20 3.79 -14.07 -0.77
N LYS A 21 5.07 -14.47 -0.83
CA LYS A 21 5.94 -14.82 0.29
C LYS A 21 5.98 -13.74 1.39
N LYS A 22 4.92 -13.65 2.17
CA LYS A 22 4.95 -13.22 3.56
C LYS A 22 5.27 -14.49 4.32
N TRP A 23 6.54 -14.88 4.36
CA TRP A 23 7.09 -15.80 5.36
C TRP A 23 6.30 -17.08 5.70
N VAL A 24 5.52 -17.61 4.77
CA VAL A 24 4.78 -18.86 4.94
C VAL A 24 5.03 -19.73 3.70
N LYS A 25 6.14 -20.45 3.75
CA LYS A 25 6.17 -21.77 3.13
C LYS A 25 5.41 -22.70 4.09
N GLY A 26 4.15 -22.98 3.82
CA GLY A 26 3.56 -24.26 4.23
C GLY A 26 2.50 -24.31 5.32
N ASP A 27 2.06 -23.22 5.96
CA ASP A 27 0.93 -23.32 6.92
C ASP A 27 0.15 -22.00 7.03
N PRO A 28 -1.15 -21.92 6.68
CA PRO A 28 -1.95 -20.69 6.74
C PRO A 28 -2.17 -20.20 8.18
N ILE A 29 -1.42 -20.68 9.16
CA ILE A 29 -1.53 -20.35 10.58
C ILE A 29 -0.33 -19.49 10.97
N ASP A 30 -0.59 -18.30 11.51
CA ASP A 30 0.43 -17.49 12.18
C ASP A 30 0.90 -18.22 13.45
N VAL A 31 2.17 -18.62 13.46
CA VAL A 31 2.78 -19.45 14.52
C VAL A 31 2.81 -18.79 15.90
N PHE A 32 2.74 -17.47 15.99
CA PHE A 32 2.76 -16.76 17.28
C PHE A 32 1.36 -16.60 17.88
N SER A 33 0.36 -16.42 17.02
CA SER A 33 -1.04 -16.18 17.44
C SER A 33 -1.94 -17.42 17.33
N GLY A 34 -1.50 -18.46 16.61
CA GLY A 34 -2.29 -19.66 16.31
C GLY A 34 -3.48 -19.41 15.39
N GLN A 35 -3.54 -18.25 14.72
CA GLN A 35 -4.68 -17.86 13.91
C GLN A 35 -4.44 -18.05 12.41
N VAL A 36 -5.50 -18.40 11.70
CA VAL A 36 -5.47 -18.51 10.25
C VAL A 36 -5.26 -17.11 9.63
N VAL A 37 -4.32 -16.99 8.71
CA VAL A 37 -4.14 -15.85 7.83
C VAL A 37 -4.41 -16.33 6.41
N GLU A 38 -5.45 -15.80 5.80
CA GLU A 38 -5.80 -16.09 4.42
C GLU A 38 -5.48 -14.88 3.56
N GLN A 39 -4.69 -15.04 2.50
CA GLN A 39 -4.47 -14.01 1.50
C GLN A 39 -4.99 -14.48 0.15
N ARG A 40 -5.75 -13.62 -0.52
CA ARG A 40 -6.40 -13.92 -1.79
C ARG A 40 -6.24 -12.77 -2.77
N THR A 41 -5.91 -13.10 -4.01
CA THR A 41 -6.02 -12.20 -5.15
C THR A 41 -7.36 -12.44 -5.82
N ASP A 42 -8.27 -11.47 -5.79
CA ASP A 42 -9.60 -11.66 -6.38
C ASP A 42 -9.58 -11.43 -7.90
N PHE A 43 -8.79 -10.47 -8.36
CA PHE A 43 -8.58 -10.21 -9.77
C PHE A 43 -7.20 -9.62 -10.04
N SER A 44 -6.72 -9.80 -11.27
CA SER A 44 -5.48 -9.23 -11.78
C SER A 44 -5.71 -8.70 -13.20
N LEU A 45 -5.38 -7.44 -13.44
CA LEU A 45 -5.32 -6.86 -14.78
C LEU A 45 -3.86 -6.72 -15.19
N GLY A 46 -3.46 -7.45 -16.23
CA GLY A 46 -2.10 -7.41 -16.77
C GLY A 46 -1.89 -6.24 -17.73
N GLN A 47 -1.94 -5.02 -17.20
CA GLN A 47 -1.51 -3.80 -17.92
C GLN A 47 -0.10 -3.38 -17.47
N THR A 48 0.33 -2.17 -17.80
CA THR A 48 1.69 -1.67 -17.51
C THR A 48 2.04 -1.71 -16.02
N ILE A 49 1.06 -1.42 -15.16
CA ILE A 49 1.10 -1.77 -13.75
C ILE A 49 0.30 -3.05 -13.57
N GLU A 50 0.91 -4.08 -12.98
CA GLU A 50 0.19 -5.29 -12.59
C GLU A 50 -0.82 -4.94 -11.48
N LEU A 51 -2.05 -4.66 -11.88
CA LEU A 51 -3.11 -4.28 -10.96
C LEU A 51 -3.78 -5.54 -10.43
N ALA A 52 -3.40 -5.95 -9.24
CA ALA A 52 -4.05 -7.03 -8.52
C ALA A 52 -4.83 -6.45 -7.33
N PHE A 53 -6.09 -6.85 -7.16
CA PHE A 53 -6.78 -6.64 -5.88
C PHE A 53 -6.47 -7.81 -4.95
N VAL A 54 -5.76 -7.48 -3.88
CA VAL A 54 -5.28 -8.45 -2.91
C VAL A 54 -5.87 -8.10 -1.56
N ARG A 55 -6.47 -9.11 -0.92
CA ARG A 55 -7.01 -9.00 0.43
C ARG A 55 -6.44 -10.06 1.34
N THR A 56 -6.29 -9.70 2.60
CA THR A 56 -5.80 -10.57 3.66
C THR A 56 -6.82 -10.58 4.78
N TRP A 57 -7.27 -11.77 5.17
CA TRP A 57 -8.02 -11.98 6.39
C TRP A 57 -7.06 -12.14 7.55
N ALA A 58 -7.22 -11.32 8.57
CA ALA A 58 -6.47 -11.41 9.82
C ALA A 58 -7.38 -11.06 10.99
N ARG A 59 -7.73 -12.07 11.79
CA ARG A 59 -8.53 -11.88 13.01
C ARG A 59 -7.79 -11.05 14.08
N THR A 60 -6.45 -11.05 14.08
CA THR A 60 -5.61 -10.22 14.97
C THR A 60 -5.01 -9.01 14.26
N LYS A 61 -5.66 -8.42 13.24
CA LYS A 61 -5.22 -7.11 12.75
C LYS A 61 -5.19 -6.12 13.93
N GLU A 62 -4.20 -5.24 13.97
CA GLU A 62 -4.09 -4.23 15.04
C GLU A 62 -5.45 -3.51 15.19
N SER A 63 -5.96 -3.45 16.42
CA SER A 63 -7.37 -3.08 16.70
C SER A 63 -7.71 -1.63 16.33
N ASP A 64 -6.70 -0.78 16.17
CA ASP A 64 -6.83 0.62 15.75
C ASP A 64 -7.01 0.78 14.23
N ARG A 65 -6.90 -0.31 13.47
CA ARG A 65 -6.91 -0.26 12.01
C ARG A 65 -8.33 -0.13 11.44
N THR A 66 -8.49 0.82 10.51
CA THR A 66 -9.74 0.99 9.75
C THR A 66 -10.12 -0.28 8.97
N HIS A 67 -11.41 -0.42 8.66
CA HIS A 67 -11.88 -1.51 7.81
C HIS A 67 -11.59 -1.19 6.34
N GLY A 68 -11.04 -2.16 5.61
CA GLY A 68 -10.90 -2.06 4.16
C GLY A 68 -12.24 -2.31 3.45
N LEU A 69 -12.19 -2.40 2.13
CA LEU A 69 -13.37 -2.59 1.26
C LEU A 69 -14.11 -3.91 1.52
N CYS A 70 -13.45 -4.89 2.14
CA CYS A 70 -13.98 -6.24 2.36
C CYS A 70 -14.59 -6.47 3.76
N GLY A 71 -14.75 -5.43 4.58
CA GLY A 71 -15.41 -5.50 5.88
C GLY A 71 -14.51 -5.94 7.04
N GLN A 72 -15.12 -6.42 8.12
CA GLN A 72 -14.41 -6.73 9.37
C GLN A 72 -13.37 -7.84 9.18
N TYR A 73 -12.19 -7.66 9.79
CA TYR A 73 -11.01 -8.55 9.71
C TYR A 73 -10.34 -8.70 8.34
N TRP A 74 -10.96 -8.16 7.28
CA TRP A 74 -10.29 -8.03 6.00
C TRP A 74 -9.53 -6.72 5.91
N VAL A 75 -8.36 -6.81 5.29
CA VAL A 75 -7.56 -5.69 4.84
C VAL A 75 -7.20 -5.92 3.38
N ASP A 76 -7.00 -4.85 2.62
CA ASP A 76 -6.72 -4.95 1.20
C ASP A 76 -5.75 -3.86 0.76
N ASN A 77 -5.17 -4.04 -0.41
CA ASN A 77 -4.19 -3.13 -0.97
C ASN A 77 -4.76 -1.83 -1.54
N PHE A 78 -6.08 -1.75 -1.78
CA PHE A 78 -6.73 -0.55 -2.28
C PHE A 78 -7.21 0.37 -1.13
N SER A 79 -7.21 -0.14 0.10
CA SER A 79 -7.57 0.57 1.33
C SER A 79 -6.36 0.84 2.22
N GLU A 80 -5.15 0.78 1.68
CA GLU A 80 -3.96 1.18 2.42
C GLU A 80 -4.02 2.66 2.77
N TYR A 81 -3.37 3.05 3.86
CA TYR A 81 -3.35 4.43 4.30
C TYR A 81 -2.12 4.71 5.16
N ALA A 82 -1.75 5.99 5.24
CA ALA A 82 -0.75 6.48 6.17
C ALA A 82 -1.44 7.09 7.40
N GLU A 83 -0.97 6.73 8.59
CA GLU A 83 -1.31 7.38 9.84
C GLU A 83 -0.15 8.25 10.28
N ILE A 84 -0.46 9.51 10.55
CA ILE A 84 0.50 10.52 10.96
C ILE A 84 0.18 10.93 12.39
N SER A 85 1.19 10.91 13.24
CA SER A 85 1.08 11.25 14.66
C SER A 85 2.33 11.98 15.17
N GLN A 86 2.22 12.50 16.38
CA GLN A 86 3.30 13.22 17.07
C GLN A 86 3.80 14.43 16.25
N HIS A 87 2.86 15.28 15.85
CA HIS A 87 3.14 16.51 15.12
C HIS A 87 3.84 16.25 13.78
N GLY A 88 3.37 15.26 13.03
CA GLY A 88 3.88 14.97 11.69
C GLY A 88 5.14 14.11 11.64
N GLN A 89 5.64 13.62 12.76
CA GLN A 89 6.97 12.97 12.83
C GLN A 89 6.94 11.45 12.90
N HIS A 90 5.83 10.85 13.35
CA HIS A 90 5.66 9.40 13.33
C HIS A 90 4.65 8.98 12.28
N ILE A 91 5.12 8.19 11.33
CA ILE A 91 4.31 7.69 10.22
C ILE A 91 4.19 6.17 10.33
N ARG A 92 2.96 5.68 10.31
CA ARG A 92 2.66 4.26 10.13
C ARG A 92 1.95 4.07 8.79
N ILE A 93 2.41 3.16 7.94
CA ILE A 93 1.69 2.79 6.71
C ILE A 93 0.99 1.46 6.94
N ALA A 94 -0.33 1.45 6.91
CA ALA A 94 -1.15 0.25 6.98
C ALA A 94 -1.05 -0.50 5.64
N THR A 95 -0.52 -1.72 5.65
CA THR A 95 -0.28 -2.47 4.40
C THR A 95 -1.32 -3.55 4.14
N GLN A 96 -1.40 -4.04 2.90
CA GLN A 96 -2.28 -5.15 2.50
C GLN A 96 -2.07 -6.44 3.32
N GLU A 97 -0.91 -6.59 3.95
CA GLU A 97 -0.58 -7.76 4.74
C GLU A 97 -1.16 -7.73 6.17
N GLY A 98 -1.92 -6.70 6.53
CA GLY A 98 -2.54 -6.57 7.85
C GLY A 98 -1.61 -6.01 8.94
N THR A 99 -0.44 -5.50 8.56
CA THR A 99 0.59 -4.96 9.47
C THR A 99 0.90 -3.49 9.15
N TYR A 100 1.75 -2.85 9.95
CA TYR A 100 2.26 -1.49 9.67
C TYR A 100 3.75 -1.48 9.35
N LEU A 101 4.12 -0.72 8.31
CA LEU A 101 5.47 -0.18 8.18
C LEU A 101 5.58 1.07 9.06
N ARG A 102 6.68 1.23 9.79
CA ARG A 102 6.88 2.34 10.73
C ARG A 102 8.06 3.18 10.30
N PHE A 103 7.89 4.49 10.33
CA PHE A 103 8.91 5.47 9.93
C PHE A 103 8.94 6.64 10.91
N GLY A 104 10.14 7.13 11.20
CA GLY A 104 10.36 8.44 11.81
C GLY A 104 10.73 9.45 10.72
N LEU A 105 10.04 10.58 10.68
CA LEU A 105 10.31 11.68 9.75
C LEU A 105 10.52 12.97 10.54
N PRO A 106 11.72 13.19 11.11
CA PRO A 106 12.02 14.39 11.87
C PRO A 106 11.88 15.66 11.04
N VAL A 107 11.61 16.79 11.70
CA VAL A 107 11.52 18.10 11.05
C VAL A 107 12.77 18.38 10.21
N GLY A 108 12.58 18.85 8.97
CA GLY A 108 13.66 19.13 8.02
C GLY A 108 14.13 17.90 7.22
N THR A 109 13.59 16.71 7.50
CA THR A 109 13.91 15.49 6.76
C THR A 109 12.84 15.21 5.71
N LEU A 110 13.26 14.93 4.47
CA LEU A 110 12.35 14.62 3.36
C LEU A 110 12.20 13.13 3.07
N GLN A 111 13.04 12.28 3.68
CA GLN A 111 13.03 10.84 3.42
C GLN A 111 13.39 10.04 4.66
N SER A 112 12.79 8.87 4.80
CA SER A 112 13.05 7.94 5.89
C SER A 112 13.07 6.51 5.36
N PHE A 113 13.85 5.64 5.98
CA PHE A 113 13.98 4.24 5.60
C PHE A 113 13.42 3.36 6.71
N ASN A 114 12.78 2.24 6.33
CA ASN A 114 12.33 1.27 7.32
C ASN A 114 13.46 0.27 7.63
N PRO A 115 13.97 0.19 8.88
CA PRO A 115 15.07 -0.72 9.22
C PRO A 115 14.72 -2.20 9.03
N ASP A 116 13.47 -2.57 9.31
CA ASP A 116 12.98 -3.95 9.21
C ASP A 116 12.64 -4.34 7.76
N HIS A 117 12.40 -3.34 6.91
CA HIS A 117 12.02 -3.50 5.51
C HIS A 117 12.80 -2.53 4.60
N PRO A 118 14.10 -2.81 4.35
CA PRO A 118 15.01 -1.89 3.67
C PRO A 118 14.68 -1.64 2.19
N GLN A 119 13.74 -2.39 1.61
CA GLN A 119 13.22 -2.12 0.26
C GLN A 119 12.32 -0.89 0.21
N TYR A 120 11.79 -0.44 1.37
CA TYR A 120 10.87 0.67 1.45
C TYR A 120 11.54 1.97 1.92
N THR A 121 11.33 3.02 1.12
CA THR A 121 11.66 4.40 1.47
C THR A 121 10.37 5.20 1.56
N LEU A 122 10.17 5.90 2.67
CA LEU A 122 9.12 6.91 2.80
C LEU A 122 9.69 8.26 2.33
N ILE A 123 9.02 8.90 1.40
CA ILE A 123 9.41 10.21 0.85
C ILE A 123 8.28 11.20 1.16
N ARG A 124 8.66 12.38 1.65
CA ARG A 124 7.77 13.50 1.92
C ARG A 124 7.71 14.42 0.71
N GLU A 125 6.52 14.55 0.13
CA GLU A 125 6.22 15.61 -0.85
C GLU A 125 5.56 16.80 -0.15
N SER A 126 4.95 17.77 -0.84
CA SER A 126 4.39 18.98 -0.21
C SER A 126 3.11 18.72 0.59
N SER A 127 2.19 17.93 0.04
CA SER A 127 0.90 17.57 0.64
C SER A 127 0.67 16.05 0.73
N ALA A 128 1.67 15.26 0.33
CA ALA A 128 1.57 13.81 0.27
C ALA A 128 2.78 13.12 0.91
N LEU A 129 2.59 11.83 1.16
CA LEU A 129 3.61 10.86 1.50
C LEU A 129 3.69 9.84 0.36
N VAL A 130 4.91 9.47 -0.01
CA VAL A 130 5.16 8.45 -1.03
C VAL A 130 5.89 7.29 -0.38
N LEU A 131 5.32 6.10 -0.44
CA LEU A 131 6.03 4.87 -0.13
C LEU A 131 6.61 4.31 -1.43
N TYR A 132 7.93 4.37 -1.57
CA TYR A 132 8.65 3.82 -2.70
C TYR A 132 9.21 2.44 -2.37
N ASN A 133 8.98 1.47 -3.25
CA ASN A 133 9.62 0.16 -3.19
C ASN A 133 10.72 0.08 -4.24
N ARG A 134 11.97 0.02 -3.80
CA ARG A 134 13.14 0.02 -4.69
C ARG A 134 13.29 -1.26 -5.52
N ASP A 135 12.70 -2.38 -5.07
CA ASP A 135 12.85 -3.67 -5.73
C ASP A 135 11.87 -3.79 -6.91
N THR A 136 10.72 -3.10 -6.84
CA THR A 136 9.69 -3.11 -7.89
C THR A 136 9.55 -1.80 -8.64
N GLY A 137 10.19 -0.72 -8.16
CA GLY A 137 10.00 0.62 -8.70
C GLY A 137 8.64 1.25 -8.38
N LEU A 138 7.79 0.54 -7.62
CA LEU A 138 6.42 0.98 -7.36
C LEU A 138 6.38 2.11 -6.32
N ARG A 139 5.66 3.17 -6.64
CA ARG A 139 5.34 4.28 -5.75
C ARG A 139 3.87 4.19 -5.33
N LYS A 140 3.61 4.24 -4.02
CA LYS A 140 2.25 4.38 -3.47
C LYS A 140 2.11 5.75 -2.84
N ILE A 141 1.11 6.51 -3.26
CA ILE A 141 0.94 7.91 -2.85
C ILE A 141 -0.24 8.01 -1.89
N PHE A 142 0.00 8.67 -0.76
CA PHE A 142 -0.97 8.92 0.31
C PHE A 142 -1.11 10.42 0.50
N ALA A 143 -2.31 10.96 0.33
CA ALA A 143 -2.57 12.39 0.49
C ALA A 143 -3.85 12.62 1.29
N SER A 144 -3.90 13.72 2.02
CA SER A 144 -5.13 14.15 2.68
C SER A 144 -5.99 14.94 1.69
N LEU A 145 -7.31 14.70 1.76
CA LEU A 145 -8.34 15.38 0.97
C LEU A 145 -8.42 16.90 1.25
N THR A 146 -7.83 17.36 2.36
CA THR A 146 -8.05 18.73 2.90
C THR A 146 -6.79 19.59 2.94
N SER A 147 -5.59 19.03 2.76
CA SER A 147 -4.35 19.78 2.88
C SER A 147 -3.87 20.31 1.52
N GLN A 148 -4.53 21.36 1.03
CA GLN A 148 -3.91 22.30 0.09
C GLN A 148 -3.28 23.42 0.91
N THR A 149 -2.00 23.30 1.23
CA THR A 149 -1.22 24.45 1.69
C THR A 149 -0.11 24.66 0.68
N ALA A 150 -0.12 25.82 0.03
CA ALA A 150 0.91 26.20 -0.93
C ALA A 150 2.28 26.16 -0.24
N PRO A 151 3.31 25.54 -0.85
CA PRO A 151 4.62 25.46 -0.24
C PRO A 151 5.26 26.85 -0.20
N ASP A 152 5.76 27.26 0.95
CA ASP A 152 6.75 28.34 1.03
C ASP A 152 8.14 27.71 0.89
N ILE A 153 8.66 27.73 -0.35
CA ILE A 153 9.85 26.98 -0.79
C ILE A 153 11.12 27.42 -0.02
N ALA A 154 11.07 28.57 0.68
CA ALA A 154 12.20 29.12 1.42
C ALA A 154 12.51 28.42 2.77
N LEU A 155 11.58 27.65 3.35
CA LEU A 155 11.73 27.07 4.70
C LEU A 155 11.48 25.55 4.78
N GLY A 156 11.32 24.87 3.63
CA GLY A 156 10.96 23.46 3.55
C GLY A 156 9.44 23.23 3.61
N TYR A 157 9.02 21.96 3.63
CA TYR A 157 7.59 21.64 3.75
C TYR A 157 7.10 21.90 5.18
N PRO A 158 5.88 22.44 5.36
CA PRO A 158 5.28 22.54 6.68
C PRO A 158 5.15 21.13 7.29
N ALA A 159 5.12 21.11 8.63
CA ALA A 159 4.86 19.88 9.37
C ALA A 159 3.56 19.23 8.87
N LEU A 160 3.60 17.90 8.69
CA LEU A 160 2.40 17.15 8.34
C LEU A 160 1.37 17.30 9.45
N THR A 161 0.11 17.52 9.07
CA THR A 161 -0.99 17.45 10.02
C THR A 161 -1.18 16.00 10.43
N ASP A 162 -1.27 15.76 11.74
CA ASP A 162 -1.65 14.47 12.27
C ASP A 162 -3.01 14.05 11.70
N GLY A 163 -3.18 12.76 11.42
CA GLY A 163 -4.39 12.23 10.79
C GLY A 163 -4.16 11.03 9.88
N ILE A 164 -5.20 10.69 9.12
CA ILE A 164 -5.21 9.57 8.18
C ILE A 164 -5.15 10.10 6.75
N PHE A 165 -4.20 9.59 5.98
CA PHE A 165 -3.96 9.93 4.59
C PHE A 165 -4.25 8.66 3.77
N PRO A 166 -5.42 8.54 3.12
CA PRO A 166 -5.74 7.37 2.32
C PRO A 166 -4.81 7.22 1.12
N ILE A 167 -4.69 6.00 0.61
CA ILE A 167 -4.01 5.77 -0.66
C ILE A 167 -4.80 6.42 -1.81
N CYS A 168 -4.11 7.23 -2.58
CA CYS A 168 -4.68 7.97 -3.70
C CYS A 168 -4.43 7.23 -5.02
N TYR A 169 -3.19 6.85 -5.27
CA TYR A 169 -2.80 6.17 -6.49
C TYR A 169 -1.50 5.40 -6.33
N TRP A 170 -1.29 4.47 -7.26
CA TRP A 170 -0.01 3.84 -7.51
C TRP A 170 0.62 4.42 -8.76
N GLN A 171 1.94 4.49 -8.79
CA GLN A 171 2.70 4.89 -9.97
C GLN A 171 3.93 4.00 -10.14
N ASP A 172 4.21 3.58 -11.38
CA ASP A 172 5.46 2.89 -11.73
C ASP A 172 6.56 3.88 -12.15
N GLU A 173 7.72 3.34 -12.53
CA GLU A 173 8.87 4.11 -13.00
C GLU A 173 8.65 4.79 -14.37
N PHE A 174 7.65 4.34 -15.11
CA PHE A 174 7.27 4.88 -16.42
C PHE A 174 6.11 5.88 -16.34
N GLU A 175 5.76 6.31 -15.12
CA GLU A 175 4.69 7.26 -14.82
C GLU A 175 3.27 6.77 -15.16
N ASN A 176 3.06 5.47 -15.39
CA ASN A 176 1.71 4.92 -15.47
C ASN A 176 1.06 5.00 -14.09
N ARG A 177 -0.26 5.19 -14.04
CA ARG A 177 -0.99 5.38 -12.77
C ARG A 177 -2.23 4.52 -12.67
N VAL A 178 -2.51 4.09 -11.44
CA VAL A 178 -3.80 3.52 -11.04
C VAL A 178 -4.35 4.36 -9.90
N GLU A 179 -5.50 4.99 -10.09
CA GLU A 179 -6.12 5.90 -9.13
C GLU A 179 -7.25 5.20 -8.35
N PHE A 180 -7.34 5.48 -7.05
CA PHE A 180 -8.31 4.92 -6.12
C PHE A 180 -9.33 5.94 -5.60
N GLY A 181 -9.11 7.23 -5.89
CA GLY A 181 -9.98 8.33 -5.47
C GLY A 181 -9.55 8.92 -4.12
N CYS A 182 -8.89 10.07 -4.23
CA CYS A 182 -8.77 11.11 -3.22
C CYS A 182 -8.94 12.46 -3.96
#